data_AF-A0A2V9JS89-F1
#
_entry.id   AF-A0A2V9JS89-F1
#
_cell.length_a   1.000
_cell.length_b   1.000
_cell.length_c   1.000
_cell.angle_alpha   90.00
_cell.angle_beta   90.00
_cell.angle_gamma   90.00
#
_symmetry.space_group_name_H-M   'P 1'
#
loop_
_entity.id
_entity.type
_entity.pdbx_description
1 polymer ?
#
loop_
_entity_poly.entity_id
_entity_poly.type
_entity_poly.pdbx_seq_one_letter_code
_entity_poly.pdbx_strand_id
1 'polypeptide(L)'
;MVILGLERFAQFHEIVAAHEAGEIPATKVMWGACPTLFDPGQAPPGKHTAFMWEKVPYSLRGSPQNWDIEKGGHGQTLLRLWSQFAPNLSPDIVIDSFTRSPLDTERRLPNMRSGDLLVGSLGNDQVGYNRPFAGAGQYRTPVRGLYLCGASTHPGGNVTGLCGYNAAGVIAADLDLPIWWNPPQFEKTLSQNLS
;
A
#
# COMPACT_ATOMS: atom_id res chain seq x y z
N MET A 1 1.70 -12.04 5.09
CA MET A 1 1.85 -10.75 5.81
C MET A 1 1.55 -11.00 7.27
N VAL A 2 2.29 -10.39 8.18
CA VAL A 2 2.09 -10.45 9.63
C VAL A 2 1.75 -9.06 10.15
N ILE A 3 0.94 -8.99 11.21
CA ILE A 3 0.58 -7.75 11.90
C ILE A 3 1.08 -7.87 13.34
N LEU A 4 1.85 -6.90 13.81
CA LEU A 4 2.35 -6.85 15.19
C LEU A 4 1.86 -5.59 15.90
N GLY A 5 1.67 -5.69 17.21
CA GLY A 5 1.32 -4.56 18.09
C GLY A 5 -0.14 -4.14 18.07
N LEU A 6 -1.01 -4.81 17.32
CA LEU A 6 -2.47 -4.64 17.41
C LEU A 6 -3.04 -5.60 18.47
N GLU A 7 -3.09 -5.12 19.70
CA GLU A 7 -3.55 -5.85 20.90
C GLU A 7 -4.94 -5.40 21.36
N ARG A 8 -5.35 -4.18 21.00
CA ARG A 8 -6.62 -3.58 21.40
C ARG A 8 -7.27 -2.84 20.24
N PHE A 9 -8.58 -2.93 20.12
CA PHE A 9 -9.34 -2.22 19.08
C PHE A 9 -9.12 -0.69 19.12
N ALA A 10 -9.00 -0.10 20.32
CA ALA A 10 -8.78 1.34 20.51
C ALA A 10 -7.52 1.88 19.82
N GLN A 11 -6.51 1.03 19.56
CA GLN A 11 -5.27 1.45 18.89
C GLN A 11 -5.52 1.98 17.49
N PHE A 12 -6.56 1.50 16.80
CA PHE A 12 -6.91 2.06 15.50
C PHE A 12 -7.31 3.55 15.61
N HIS A 13 -8.12 3.89 16.61
CA HIS A 13 -8.51 5.29 16.85
C HIS A 13 -7.33 6.15 17.32
N GLU A 14 -6.43 5.60 18.12
CA GLU A 14 -5.19 6.29 18.55
C GLU A 14 -4.27 6.60 17.35
N ILE A 15 -4.16 5.66 16.40
CA ILE A 15 -3.43 5.90 15.14
C ILE A 15 -4.08 7.04 14.36
N VAL A 16 -5.40 7.04 14.22
CA VAL A 16 -6.12 8.11 13.51
C VAL A 16 -5.88 9.46 14.19
N ALA A 17 -6.06 9.55 15.51
CA ALA A 17 -5.84 10.78 16.27
C ALA A 17 -4.39 11.31 16.13
N ALA A 18 -3.40 10.42 16.13
CA ALA A 18 -2.01 10.80 15.88
C ALA A 18 -1.79 11.35 14.47
N HIS A 19 -2.45 10.78 13.44
CA HIS A 19 -2.38 11.33 12.08
C HIS A 19 -2.99 12.73 11.99
N GLU A 20 -4.12 12.95 12.65
CA GLU A 20 -4.79 14.26 12.70
C GLU A 20 -3.93 15.30 13.44
N ALA A 21 -3.26 14.90 14.52
CA ALA A 21 -2.32 15.75 15.25
C ALA A 21 -0.98 15.95 14.53
N GLY A 22 -0.70 15.17 13.48
CA GLY A 22 0.60 15.17 12.82
C GLY A 22 1.71 14.57 13.70
N GLU A 23 1.39 13.67 14.62
CA GLU A 23 2.34 13.01 15.52
C GLU A 23 2.57 11.55 15.15
N ILE A 24 3.72 11.01 15.54
CA ILE A 24 3.97 9.57 15.40
C ILE A 24 3.06 8.83 16.40
N PRO A 25 2.23 7.86 15.96
CA PRO A 25 1.35 7.12 16.86
C PRO A 25 2.12 6.51 18.04
N ALA A 26 1.67 6.75 19.28
CA ALA A 26 2.31 6.13 20.45
C ALA A 26 2.16 4.60 20.39
N THR A 27 1.00 4.13 19.95
CA THR A 27 0.74 2.72 19.70
C THR A 27 1.28 2.32 18.35
N LYS A 28 2.23 1.38 18.38
CA LYS A 28 2.93 0.89 17.20
C LYS A 28 2.21 -0.32 16.65
N VAL A 29 1.47 -0.13 15.57
CA VAL A 29 0.90 -1.23 14.79
C VAL A 29 1.67 -1.34 13.49
N MET A 30 2.27 -2.52 13.28
CA MET A 30 3.16 -2.76 12.16
C MET A 30 2.65 -3.89 11.28
N TRP A 31 2.86 -3.75 9.98
CA TRP A 31 2.59 -4.79 8.98
C TRP A 31 3.89 -5.17 8.30
N GLY A 32 4.08 -6.46 8.03
CA GLY A 32 5.30 -6.87 7.36
C GLY A 32 5.30 -8.29 6.84
N ALA A 33 6.47 -8.71 6.38
CA ALA A 33 6.71 -10.05 5.88
C ALA A 33 8.21 -10.37 5.89
N CYS A 34 8.51 -11.66 5.80
CA CYS A 34 9.84 -12.19 5.49
C CYS A 34 9.78 -12.87 4.12
N PRO A 35 10.05 -12.15 3.01
CA PRO A 35 9.93 -12.70 1.65
C PRO A 35 10.78 -13.97 1.43
N THR A 36 11.93 -14.06 2.08
CA THR A 36 12.85 -15.20 1.98
C THR A 36 12.31 -16.53 2.49
N LEU A 37 11.18 -16.53 3.21
CA LEU A 37 10.46 -17.77 3.53
C LEU A 37 9.80 -18.40 2.29
N PHE A 38 9.55 -17.60 1.25
CA PHE A 38 8.92 -18.03 0.00
C PHE A 38 9.90 -18.03 -1.17
N ASP A 39 10.86 -17.10 -1.17
CA ASP A 39 11.89 -16.96 -2.19
C ASP A 39 13.27 -16.76 -1.54
N PRO A 40 14.00 -17.86 -1.26
CA PRO A 40 15.33 -17.79 -0.65
C PRO A 40 16.36 -17.01 -1.48
N GLY A 41 16.10 -16.77 -2.77
CA GLY A 41 17.00 -16.02 -3.66
C GLY A 41 17.13 -14.53 -3.33
N GLN A 42 16.26 -14.00 -2.46
CA GLN A 42 16.30 -12.59 -2.04
C GLN A 42 17.31 -12.30 -0.91
N ALA A 43 18.11 -13.27 -0.51
CA ALA A 43 19.20 -13.10 0.45
C ALA A 43 20.35 -14.09 0.17
N PRO A 44 21.56 -13.83 0.71
CA PRO A 44 22.62 -14.83 0.72
C PRO A 44 22.20 -16.14 1.43
N PRO A 45 22.83 -17.29 1.14
CA PRO A 45 22.49 -18.57 1.77
C PRO A 45 22.47 -18.49 3.31
N GLY A 46 21.40 -18.99 3.91
CA GLY A 46 21.21 -18.99 5.37
C GLY A 46 20.89 -17.62 5.98
N LYS A 47 20.58 -16.60 5.17
CA LYS A 47 20.18 -15.26 5.62
C LYS A 47 18.74 -14.95 5.20
N HIS A 48 18.18 -13.90 5.79
CA HIS A 48 16.81 -13.47 5.54
C HIS A 48 16.75 -11.97 5.24
N THR A 49 15.92 -11.58 4.28
CA THR A 49 15.37 -10.22 4.19
C THR A 49 13.97 -10.22 4.77
N ALA A 50 13.63 -9.15 5.47
CA ALA A 50 12.32 -8.95 6.05
C ALA A 50 12.06 -7.45 6.23
N PHE A 51 10.80 -7.06 6.33
CA PHE A 51 10.42 -5.65 6.48
C PHE A 51 9.20 -5.51 7.39
N MET A 52 9.09 -4.35 8.01
CA MET A 52 7.92 -3.88 8.75
C MET A 52 7.63 -2.43 8.34
N TRP A 53 6.36 -2.06 8.24
CA TRP A 53 5.91 -0.69 8.00
C TRP A 53 4.74 -0.36 8.92
N GLU A 54 4.55 0.93 9.18
CA GLU A 54 3.52 1.48 10.06
C GLU A 54 2.76 2.60 9.32
N LYS A 55 1.51 2.85 9.73
CA LYS A 55 0.77 4.05 9.32
C LYS A 55 1.23 5.25 10.15
N VAL A 56 1.76 6.27 9.49
CA VAL A 56 2.28 7.50 10.12
C VAL A 56 1.83 8.74 9.34
N PRO A 57 1.74 9.94 9.96
CA PRO A 57 1.38 11.15 9.24
C PRO A 57 2.44 11.53 8.19
N TYR A 58 2.00 12.07 7.06
CA TYR A 58 2.91 12.65 6.07
C TYR A 58 3.52 13.96 6.59
N SER A 59 2.68 14.90 7.07
CA SER A 59 3.13 16.17 7.66
C SER A 59 3.40 15.98 9.15
N LEU A 60 4.59 15.47 9.47
CA LEU A 60 5.02 15.25 10.85
C LEU A 60 5.26 16.60 11.54
N ARG A 61 4.52 16.92 12.60
CA ARG A 61 4.59 18.18 13.37
C ARG A 61 4.58 19.41 12.45
N GLY A 62 3.66 19.39 11.49
CA GLY A 62 3.43 20.49 10.55
C GLY A 62 4.35 20.52 9.33
N SER A 63 5.34 19.62 9.20
CA SER A 63 6.22 19.58 8.03
C SER A 63 6.65 18.16 7.66
N PRO A 64 6.54 17.75 6.38
CA PRO A 64 7.07 16.46 5.95
C PRO A 64 8.60 16.40 6.07
N GLN A 65 9.32 17.53 5.99
CA GLN A 65 10.78 17.58 6.11
C GLN A 65 11.28 17.09 7.47
N ASN A 66 10.45 17.12 8.51
CA ASN A 66 10.79 16.55 9.82
C ASN A 66 11.13 15.05 9.73
N TRP A 67 10.60 14.33 8.73
CA TRP A 67 10.96 12.93 8.50
C TRP A 67 12.42 12.70 8.11
N ASP A 68 13.13 13.69 7.56
CA ASP A 68 14.56 13.55 7.24
C ASP A 68 15.40 13.35 8.50
N ILE A 69 14.95 13.87 9.63
CA ILE A 69 15.59 13.76 10.94
C ILE A 69 15.02 12.56 11.71
N GLU A 70 13.70 12.40 11.71
CA GLU A 70 12.99 11.48 12.61
C GLU A 70 13.00 10.01 12.16
N LYS A 71 13.10 9.74 10.86
CA LYS A 71 12.91 8.38 10.32
C LYS A 71 13.89 7.36 10.90
N GLY A 72 15.15 7.74 11.14
CA GLY A 72 16.17 6.83 11.66
C GLY A 72 15.84 6.38 13.10
N GLY A 73 15.51 7.33 13.98
CA GLY A 73 15.13 7.03 15.36
C GLY A 73 13.83 6.22 15.45
N HIS A 74 12.86 6.54 14.59
CA HIS A 74 11.61 5.80 14.51
C HIS A 74 11.81 4.37 14.01
N GLY A 75 12.58 4.17 12.94
CA GLY A 75 12.93 2.84 12.43
C GLY A 75 13.59 1.94 13.47
N GLN A 76 14.50 2.50 14.27
CA GLN A 76 15.11 1.75 15.38
C GLN A 76 14.12 1.42 16.50
N THR A 77 13.11 2.25 16.71
CA THR A 77 12.02 1.96 17.65
C THR A 77 11.17 0.79 17.16
N LEU A 78 10.84 0.76 15.86
CA LEU A 78 10.10 -0.34 15.25
C LEU A 78 10.90 -1.66 15.28
N LEU A 79 12.21 -1.61 14.98
CA LEU A 79 13.07 -2.78 15.06
C LEU A 79 13.14 -3.35 16.47
N ARG A 80 13.33 -2.49 17.49
CA ARG A 80 13.31 -2.91 18.91
C ARG A 80 11.99 -3.56 19.31
N LEU A 81 10.87 -3.01 18.87
CA LEU A 81 9.55 -3.60 19.13
C LEU A 81 9.43 -4.97 18.45
N TRP A 82 9.86 -5.08 17.20
CA TRP A 82 9.83 -6.35 16.48
C TRP A 82 10.65 -7.43 17.18
N SER A 83 11.85 -7.10 17.69
CA SER A 83 12.68 -8.04 18.47
C SER A 83 11.99 -8.58 19.73
N GLN A 84 10.98 -7.90 20.29
CA GLN A 84 10.20 -8.43 21.42
C GLN A 84 9.31 -9.60 21.00
N PHE A 85 8.80 -9.58 19.76
CA PHE A 85 7.97 -10.64 19.18
C PHE A 85 8.79 -11.72 18.45
N ALA A 86 10.00 -11.38 18.02
CA ALA A 86 10.96 -12.28 17.40
C ALA A 86 12.31 -12.16 18.13
N PRO A 87 12.50 -12.82 19.30
CA PRO A 87 13.70 -12.67 20.13
C PRO A 87 15.01 -13.08 19.44
N ASN A 88 14.92 -13.90 18.40
CA ASN A 88 16.03 -14.28 17.55
C ASN A 88 16.46 -13.16 16.57
N LEU A 89 15.68 -12.08 16.43
CA LEU A 89 16.05 -10.86 15.72
C LEU A 89 16.80 -9.91 16.65
N SER A 90 17.96 -10.32 17.13
CA SER A 90 18.82 -9.50 17.96
C SER A 90 19.66 -8.53 17.10
N PRO A 91 20.03 -7.33 17.61
CA PRO A 91 20.80 -6.36 16.83
C PRO A 91 22.13 -6.88 16.27
N ASP A 92 22.75 -7.87 16.93
CA ASP A 92 24.01 -8.49 16.52
C ASP A 92 23.90 -9.41 15.29
N ILE A 93 22.69 -9.87 14.94
CA ILE A 93 22.49 -10.69 13.74
C ILE A 93 22.09 -9.86 12.50
N VAL A 94 21.79 -8.57 12.68
CA VAL A 94 21.37 -7.67 11.61
C VAL A 94 22.61 -7.24 10.81
N ILE A 95 22.73 -7.75 9.58
CA ILE A 95 23.83 -7.41 8.67
C ILE A 95 23.71 -5.97 8.17
N ASP A 96 22.48 -5.58 7.80
CA ASP A 96 22.16 -4.24 7.31
C ASP A 96 20.67 -3.94 7.57
N SER A 97 20.35 -2.66 7.67
CA SER A 97 18.97 -2.16 7.81
C SER A 97 18.87 -0.72 7.31
N PHE A 98 17.72 -0.38 6.74
CA PHE A 98 17.42 0.99 6.33
C PHE A 98 15.97 1.33 6.65
N THR A 99 15.68 2.62 6.77
CA THR A 99 14.32 3.13 7.01
C THR A 99 13.94 4.10 5.90
N ARG A 100 12.69 4.01 5.43
CA ARG A 100 12.10 4.94 4.47
C ARG A 100 10.88 5.61 5.08
N SER A 101 10.79 6.92 4.95
CA SER A 101 9.65 7.72 5.41
C SER A 101 8.58 7.88 4.32
N PRO A 102 7.39 8.42 4.67
CA PRO A 102 6.41 8.87 3.67
C PRO A 102 7.00 9.91 2.70
N LEU A 103 7.85 10.83 3.19
CA LEU A 103 8.54 11.81 2.35
C LEU A 103 9.53 11.15 1.38
N ASP A 104 10.28 10.13 1.81
CA ASP A 104 11.15 9.35 0.92
C ASP A 104 10.35 8.58 -0.15
N THR A 105 9.11 8.21 0.16
CA THR A 105 8.21 7.55 -0.78
C THR A 105 7.78 8.52 -1.87
N GLU A 106 7.27 9.69 -1.50
CA GLU A 106 6.88 10.73 -2.46
C GLU A 106 8.07 11.19 -3.32
N ARG A 107 9.24 11.42 -2.72
CA ARG A 107 10.46 11.82 -3.45
C ARG A 107 10.89 10.79 -4.51
N ARG A 108 10.71 9.51 -4.24
CA ARG A 108 11.10 8.42 -5.16
C ARG A 108 10.00 8.05 -6.14
N LEU A 109 8.74 8.18 -5.73
CA LEU A 109 7.56 7.80 -6.49
C LEU A 109 6.63 9.02 -6.51
N PRO A 110 6.82 9.97 -7.44
CA PRO A 110 6.09 11.24 -7.46
C PRO A 110 4.56 11.10 -7.56
N ASN A 111 4.09 9.97 -8.08
CA ASN A 111 2.66 9.64 -8.12
C ASN A 111 2.10 9.24 -6.74
N MET A 112 2.93 8.75 -5.81
CA MET A 112 2.55 8.45 -4.43
C MET A 112 2.62 9.71 -3.57
N ARG A 113 1.86 10.73 -3.98
CA ARG A 113 1.78 12.02 -3.30
C ARG A 113 1.43 11.82 -1.83
N SER A 114 2.07 12.57 -0.95
CA SER A 114 1.96 12.44 0.50
C SER A 114 2.26 11.04 1.05
N GLY A 115 3.02 10.22 0.31
CA GLY A 115 3.30 8.83 0.68
C GLY A 115 2.09 7.88 0.55
N ASP A 116 1.06 8.27 -0.21
CA ASP A 116 -0.17 7.50 -0.34
C ASP A 116 0.05 6.19 -1.14
N LEU A 117 -0.04 5.07 -0.42
CA LEU A 117 0.06 3.71 -0.97
C LEU A 117 -0.99 3.43 -2.05
N LEU A 118 -2.16 4.04 -1.95
CA LEU A 118 -3.31 3.75 -2.80
C LEU A 118 -3.49 4.77 -3.93
N VAL A 119 -2.65 5.81 -3.96
CA VAL A 119 -2.59 6.81 -5.03
C VAL A 119 -3.97 7.47 -5.23
N GLY A 120 -4.52 8.06 -4.17
CA GLY A 120 -5.80 8.75 -4.15
C GLY A 120 -6.70 8.26 -3.02
N SER A 121 -7.52 9.16 -2.47
CA SER A 121 -8.40 8.89 -1.31
C SER A 121 -9.35 7.73 -1.57
N LEU A 122 -9.70 6.98 -0.52
CA LEU A 122 -10.80 6.02 -0.53
C LEU A 122 -12.02 6.55 0.25
N GLY A 123 -12.24 7.87 0.22
CA GLY A 123 -13.46 8.49 0.73
C GLY A 123 -14.69 8.11 -0.10
N ASN A 124 -15.89 8.34 0.45
CA ASN A 124 -17.16 7.96 -0.18
C ASN A 124 -17.34 8.49 -1.62
N ASP A 125 -16.71 9.61 -1.95
CA ASP A 125 -16.74 10.26 -3.26
C ASP A 125 -15.60 9.79 -4.20
N GLN A 126 -14.62 9.02 -3.72
CA GLN A 126 -13.47 8.53 -4.49
C GLN A 126 -13.33 7.00 -4.46
N VAL A 127 -14.47 6.30 -4.38
CA VAL A 127 -14.58 4.83 -4.49
C VAL A 127 -15.47 4.43 -5.66
N GLY A 128 -15.30 3.18 -6.14
CA GLY A 128 -16.16 2.62 -7.18
C GLY A 128 -16.12 3.42 -8.49
N TYR A 129 -17.30 3.69 -9.03
CA TYR A 129 -17.48 4.48 -10.26
C TYR A 129 -16.89 5.90 -10.17
N ASN A 130 -16.77 6.45 -8.96
CA ASN A 130 -16.27 7.81 -8.74
C ASN A 130 -14.76 7.86 -8.44
N ARG A 131 -14.02 6.76 -8.64
CA ARG A 131 -12.57 6.71 -8.41
C ARG A 131 -11.79 6.97 -9.71
N PRO A 132 -10.90 7.98 -9.79
CA PRO A 132 -10.57 8.98 -8.77
C PRO A 132 -11.51 10.19 -8.73
N PHE A 133 -12.38 10.38 -9.71
CA PHE A 133 -13.42 11.40 -9.68
C PHE A 133 -14.71 10.86 -10.31
N ALA A 134 -15.83 11.56 -10.10
CA ALA A 134 -17.12 11.16 -10.64
C ALA A 134 -17.07 10.88 -12.15
N GLY A 135 -17.51 9.71 -12.57
CA GLY A 135 -17.46 9.28 -13.98
C GLY A 135 -16.19 8.53 -14.39
N ALA A 136 -15.13 8.55 -13.59
CA ALA A 136 -13.86 7.94 -13.98
C ALA A 136 -13.86 6.40 -13.99
N GLY A 137 -14.82 5.76 -13.33
CA GLY A 137 -14.93 4.30 -13.28
C GLY A 137 -15.21 3.62 -14.63
N GLN A 138 -15.54 4.40 -15.66
CA GLN A 138 -15.64 3.93 -17.04
C GLN A 138 -14.30 3.90 -17.79
N TYR A 139 -13.19 4.28 -17.12
CA TYR A 139 -11.82 4.34 -17.62
C TYR A 139 -11.56 5.31 -18.79
N ARG A 140 -12.59 5.84 -19.46
CA ARG A 140 -12.44 6.88 -20.48
C ARG A 140 -12.27 8.26 -19.83
N THR A 141 -11.37 9.06 -20.37
CA THR A 141 -11.24 10.48 -20.01
C THR A 141 -12.04 11.36 -20.98
N PRO A 142 -12.24 12.67 -20.68
CA PRO A 142 -12.80 13.61 -21.65
C PRO A 142 -11.96 13.80 -22.92
N VAL A 143 -10.69 13.39 -22.90
CA VAL A 143 -9.80 13.42 -24.07
C VAL A 143 -9.94 12.10 -24.82
N ARG A 144 -10.42 12.17 -26.05
CA ARG A 144 -10.60 10.99 -26.91
C ARG A 144 -9.27 10.24 -27.09
N GLY A 145 -9.30 8.93 -26.85
CA GLY A 145 -8.13 8.06 -26.96
C GLY A 145 -7.22 8.06 -25.73
N LEU A 146 -7.56 8.82 -24.68
CA LEU A 146 -6.87 8.79 -23.39
C LEU A 146 -7.71 8.06 -22.35
N TYR A 147 -7.10 7.07 -21.72
CA TYR A 147 -7.73 6.19 -20.74
C TYR A 147 -7.01 6.26 -19.40
N LEU A 148 -7.76 6.03 -18.33
CA LEU A 148 -7.24 5.90 -16.98
C LEU A 148 -6.81 4.45 -16.74
N CYS A 149 -5.70 4.27 -16.05
CA CYS A 149 -5.20 2.97 -15.63
C CYS A 149 -4.28 3.17 -14.42
N GLY A 150 -4.40 2.30 -13.42
CA GLY A 150 -3.49 2.26 -12.27
C GLY A 150 -4.20 2.26 -10.91
N ALA A 151 -3.43 2.28 -9.82
CA ALA A 151 -3.95 2.17 -8.45
C ALA A 151 -4.97 3.27 -8.06
N SER A 152 -4.92 4.41 -8.76
CA SER A 152 -5.83 5.53 -8.58
C SER A 152 -7.21 5.33 -9.22
N THR A 153 -7.43 4.26 -9.99
CA THR A 153 -8.72 3.95 -10.62
C THR A 153 -9.45 2.86 -9.85
N HIS A 154 -10.74 2.66 -10.14
CA HIS A 154 -11.45 1.45 -9.72
C HIS A 154 -10.68 0.19 -10.15
N PRO A 155 -10.73 -0.93 -9.40
CA PRO A 155 -11.27 -1.09 -8.04
C PRO A 155 -10.38 -0.54 -6.91
N GLY A 156 -9.14 -0.16 -7.20
CA GLY A 156 -8.22 0.43 -6.24
C GLY A 156 -6.81 -0.13 -6.36
N GLY A 157 -5.96 0.21 -5.40
CA GLY A 157 -4.55 -0.23 -5.35
C GLY A 157 -4.35 -1.73 -5.02
N ASN A 158 -3.17 -2.05 -4.47
CA ASN A 158 -2.75 -3.38 -3.99
C ASN A 158 -2.33 -4.42 -5.05
N VAL A 159 -1.66 -4.00 -6.13
CA VAL A 159 -1.01 -4.89 -7.13
C VAL A 159 -1.92 -6.01 -7.66
N THR A 160 -3.22 -5.74 -7.78
CA THR A 160 -4.21 -6.74 -8.19
C THR A 160 -4.22 -6.96 -9.70
N GLY A 161 -3.67 -6.02 -10.48
CA GLY A 161 -3.77 -5.99 -11.95
C GLY A 161 -5.15 -5.58 -12.47
N LEU A 162 -6.17 -5.46 -11.60
CA LEU A 162 -7.56 -5.26 -12.00
C LEU A 162 -7.80 -3.94 -12.73
N CYS A 163 -7.16 -2.86 -12.30
CA CYS A 163 -7.27 -1.56 -12.97
C CYS A 163 -6.81 -1.62 -14.43
N GLY A 164 -5.68 -2.29 -14.68
CA GLY A 164 -5.14 -2.46 -16.03
C GLY A 164 -5.98 -3.42 -16.87
N TYR A 165 -6.45 -4.51 -16.26
CA TYR A 165 -7.37 -5.45 -16.89
C TYR A 165 -8.65 -4.76 -17.39
N ASN A 166 -9.27 -3.94 -16.55
CA ASN A 166 -10.49 -3.22 -16.90
C ASN A 166 -10.25 -2.14 -17.97
N ALA A 167 -9.17 -1.36 -17.83
CA ALA A 167 -8.79 -0.37 -18.82
C ALA A 167 -8.55 -1.00 -20.21
N ALA A 168 -7.85 -2.15 -20.25
CA ALA A 168 -7.59 -2.88 -21.49
C ALA A 168 -8.90 -3.35 -22.17
N GLY A 169 -9.87 -3.82 -21.40
CA GLY A 169 -11.19 -4.20 -21.92
C GLY A 169 -11.94 -3.01 -22.53
N VAL A 170 -11.89 -1.84 -21.89
CA VAL A 170 -12.49 -0.61 -22.40
C VAL A 170 -11.80 -0.14 -23.70
N ILE A 171 -10.47 -0.21 -23.76
CA ILE A 171 -9.70 0.15 -24.95
C ILE A 171 -10.03 -0.79 -26.12
N ALA A 172 -10.09 -2.10 -25.87
CA ALA A 172 -10.43 -3.08 -26.91
C ALA A 172 -11.82 -2.82 -27.50
N ALA A 173 -12.81 -2.50 -26.64
CA ALA A 173 -14.15 -2.16 -27.09
C ALA A 173 -14.20 -0.88 -27.95
N ASP A 174 -13.46 0.17 -27.57
CA ASP A 174 -13.42 1.42 -28.35
C ASP A 174 -12.70 1.29 -29.70
N LEU A 175 -11.80 0.30 -29.82
CA LEU A 175 -11.05 0.01 -31.05
C LEU A 175 -11.65 -1.13 -31.88
N ASP A 176 -12.80 -1.68 -31.47
CA ASP A 176 -13.44 -2.86 -32.09
C ASP A 176 -12.48 -4.06 -32.23
N LEU A 177 -11.64 -4.26 -31.21
CA LEU A 177 -10.67 -5.36 -31.16
C LEU A 177 -11.22 -6.56 -30.40
N PRO A 178 -10.99 -7.79 -30.90
CA PRO A 178 -11.34 -8.98 -30.15
C PRO A 178 -10.49 -9.09 -28.88
N ILE A 179 -11.14 -9.36 -27.75
CA ILE A 179 -10.47 -9.68 -26.50
C ILE A 179 -9.95 -11.12 -26.58
N TRP A 180 -8.63 -11.29 -26.61
CA TRP A 180 -7.98 -12.61 -26.73
C TRP A 180 -7.66 -13.28 -25.39
N TRP A 181 -7.64 -12.52 -24.29
CA TRP A 181 -7.48 -13.08 -22.94
C TRP A 181 -8.81 -13.65 -22.45
N ASN A 182 -8.77 -14.54 -21.45
CA ASN A 182 -9.97 -15.20 -20.93
C ASN A 182 -10.64 -14.34 -19.84
N PRO A 183 -11.69 -13.55 -20.15
CA PRO A 183 -12.37 -12.81 -19.11
C PRO A 183 -13.04 -13.79 -18.12
N PRO A 184 -12.98 -13.53 -16.80
CA PRO A 184 -13.74 -14.33 -15.85
C PRO A 184 -15.22 -14.34 -16.25
N GLN A 185 -15.83 -15.52 -16.37
CA GLN A 185 -17.27 -15.65 -16.61
C GLN A 185 -18.02 -15.35 -15.31
N PHE A 186 -18.11 -14.07 -14.95
CA PHE A 186 -18.62 -13.61 -13.65
C PHE A 186 -19.98 -14.22 -13.28
N GLU A 187 -20.88 -14.39 -14.24
CA GLU A 187 -22.19 -15.01 -14.04
C GLU A 187 -22.10 -16.47 -13.54
N LYS A 188 -21.16 -17.25 -14.08
CA LYS A 188 -20.92 -18.63 -13.62
C LYS A 188 -20.22 -18.66 -12.26
N THR A 189 -19.29 -17.74 -12.02
CA THR A 189 -18.55 -17.69 -10.75
C THR A 189 -19.43 -17.27 -9.57
N LEU A 190 -20.36 -16.32 -9.78
CA LEU A 190 -21.29 -15.86 -8.74
C LEU A 190 -22.38 -16.88 -8.44
N SER A 191 -22.89 -17.59 -9.46
CA SER A 191 -23.91 -18.63 -9.27
C SER A 191 -23.40 -19.87 -8.54
N GLN A 192 -22.10 -20.18 -8.59
CA GLN A 192 -21.49 -21.30 -7.88
C GLN A 192 -21.20 -21.05 -6.39
N ASN A 193 -21.20 -19.79 -5.94
CA ASN A 193 -20.91 -19.41 -4.55
C ASN A 193 -22.15 -18.95 -3.76
N LEU A 194 -23.33 -18.98 -4.38
CA LEU A 194 -24.63 -18.66 -3.76
C LEU A 194 -25.52 -19.91 -3.57
N SER A 195 -24.96 -21.12 -3.73
CA SER A 195 -25.60 -22.41 -3.48
C SER A 195 -25.00 -23.12 -2.28
#